data_AF-A0A938ULJ4-F1
#
_entry.id   AF-A0A938ULJ4-F1
#
_cell.length_a   1.000
_cell.length_b   1.000
_cell.length_c   1.000
_cell.angle_alpha   90.00
_cell.angle_beta   90.00
_cell.angle_gamma   90.00
#
_symmetry.space_group_name_H-M   'P 1'
#
loop_
_entity.id
_entity.type
_entity.pdbx_description
1 polymer ?
#
loop_
_entity_poly.entity_id
_entity_poly.type
_entity_poly.pdbx_seq_one_letter_code
_entity_poly.pdbx_strand_id
1 'polypeptide(L)'
;MRLATLLALVVAALPGAALAQSEYQPPPRVNADDLAISFVSGRYVSPVTCKLADGGQVELFDSIELKSAPEAAGGSSLKATFYGIQVEGAQYCYSGIERRVPDRRGVLHLHFRTRNRPDYGVADFRRMVKAGSLTYHAHRGSLRVREMGGDDPAAAERALDFDGGDSRLVVDGVGEGSDGAKLISRYLERNPPKEGTPGRYFSFRFIAKDGSEFTYYAIQDDRRWR
;
A
#
# COMPACT_ATOMS: atom_id res chain seq x y z
N MET A 1 15.74 22.71 93.49
CA MET A 1 14.51 21.92 93.59
C MET A 1 13.81 21.95 92.24
N ARG A 2 13.54 20.76 91.65
CA ARG A 2 12.43 20.42 90.73
C ARG A 2 12.29 21.29 89.46
N LEU A 3 12.06 20.79 88.24
CA LEU A 3 11.40 19.59 87.76
C LEU A 3 11.74 19.46 86.27
N ALA A 4 11.98 18.23 85.82
CA ALA A 4 12.05 17.89 84.41
C ALA A 4 10.68 18.08 83.73
N THR A 5 10.67 18.44 82.44
CA THR A 5 9.58 18.03 81.54
C THR A 5 10.09 17.99 80.09
N LEU A 6 10.24 16.75 79.61
CA LEU A 6 10.27 16.38 78.21
C LEU A 6 8.93 16.75 77.57
N LEU A 7 8.95 17.38 76.38
CA LEU A 7 7.85 17.22 75.43
C LEU A 7 8.45 16.97 74.04
N ALA A 8 8.25 15.74 73.58
CA ALA A 8 8.62 15.26 72.26
C ALA A 8 7.76 15.93 71.19
N LEU A 9 8.39 16.56 70.20
CA LEU A 9 7.70 17.02 69.00
C LEU A 9 7.68 15.88 67.98
N VAL A 10 6.54 15.21 67.87
CA VAL A 10 6.26 14.21 66.83
C VAL A 10 6.11 14.94 65.50
N VAL A 11 7.11 14.81 64.62
CA VAL A 11 6.99 15.22 63.22
C VAL A 11 6.11 14.19 62.51
N ALA A 12 4.82 14.51 62.40
CA ALA A 12 3.89 13.78 61.55
C ALA A 12 4.26 14.05 60.08
N ALA A 13 5.01 13.12 59.48
CA ALA A 13 5.20 13.05 58.04
C ALA A 13 3.87 12.65 57.40
N LEU A 14 3.06 13.64 57.01
CA LEU A 14 1.92 13.43 56.12
C LEU A 14 2.47 12.97 54.76
N PRO A 15 2.06 11.80 54.22
CA PRO A 15 2.37 11.44 52.86
C PRO A 15 1.61 12.43 51.96
N GLY A 16 2.34 13.38 51.39
CA GLY A 16 1.83 14.17 50.28
C GLY A 16 1.44 13.19 49.19
N ALA A 17 0.15 13.03 48.95
CA ALA A 17 -0.37 12.40 47.76
C ALA A 17 0.14 13.24 46.58
N ALA A 18 1.28 12.82 46.01
CA ALA A 18 1.73 13.30 44.72
C ALA A 18 0.67 12.81 43.73
N LEU A 19 -0.29 13.68 43.44
CA LEU A 19 -1.20 13.50 42.31
C LEU A 19 -0.28 13.38 41.09
N ALA A 20 -0.15 12.14 40.60
CA ALA A 20 0.40 11.87 39.30
C ALA A 20 -0.46 12.68 38.31
N GLN A 21 0.05 13.85 37.94
CA GLN A 21 -0.40 14.57 36.76
C GLN A 21 -0.04 13.64 35.62
N SER A 22 -0.96 12.75 35.25
CA SER A 22 -0.91 12.10 33.96
C SER A 22 -0.79 13.24 32.95
N GLU A 23 0.38 13.38 32.33
CA GLU A 23 0.54 14.24 31.17
C GLU A 23 -0.63 13.93 30.26
N TYR A 24 -1.48 14.94 30.05
CA TYR A 24 -2.57 14.83 29.10
C TYR A 24 -1.90 14.64 27.74
N GLN A 25 -1.77 13.38 27.32
CA GLN A 25 -1.36 13.05 25.98
C GLN A 25 -2.60 13.31 25.12
N PRO A 26 -2.61 14.38 24.29
CA PRO A 26 -3.73 14.59 23.39
C PRO A 26 -3.91 13.32 22.55
N PRO A 27 -5.15 12.89 22.28
CA PRO A 27 -5.38 11.71 21.46
C PRO A 27 -4.63 11.87 20.13
N PRO A 28 -3.99 10.81 19.61
CA PRO A 28 -3.27 10.88 18.34
C PRO A 28 -4.23 11.42 17.28
N ARG A 29 -3.94 12.62 16.77
CA ARG A 29 -4.76 13.24 15.73
C ARG A 29 -4.57 12.41 14.47
N VAL A 30 -5.60 11.64 14.10
CA VAL A 30 -5.64 10.93 12.82
C VAL A 30 -5.49 11.95 11.71
N ASN A 31 -4.35 11.94 11.04
CA ASN A 31 -4.09 12.83 9.91
C ASN A 31 -4.60 12.18 8.61
N ALA A 32 -4.77 13.00 7.57
CA ALA A 32 -5.33 12.53 6.32
C ALA A 32 -4.38 11.65 5.50
N ASP A 33 -3.07 11.79 5.72
CA ASP A 33 -2.06 10.96 5.07
C ASP A 33 -2.14 9.52 5.60
N ASP A 34 -2.30 9.34 6.91
CA ASP A 34 -2.48 8.05 7.56
C ASP A 34 -3.78 7.37 7.11
N LEU A 35 -4.86 8.14 6.93
CA LEU A 35 -6.11 7.63 6.33
C LEU A 35 -5.91 7.22 4.87
N ALA A 36 -5.22 8.02 4.07
CA ALA A 36 -4.97 7.71 2.67
C ALA A 36 -4.07 6.49 2.50
N ILE A 37 -3.05 6.34 3.35
CA ILE A 37 -2.18 5.17 3.38
C ILE A 37 -2.98 3.94 3.83
N SER A 38 -3.72 4.03 4.93
CA SER A 38 -4.52 2.93 5.46
C SER A 38 -5.60 2.50 4.48
N PHE A 39 -6.17 3.44 3.72
CA PHE A 39 -7.12 3.14 2.66
C PHE A 39 -6.48 2.21 1.64
N VAL A 40 -5.35 2.54 1.03
CA VAL A 40 -4.79 1.66 -0.02
C VAL A 40 -3.90 0.53 0.51
N SER A 41 -3.60 0.50 1.80
CA SER A 41 -2.75 -0.54 2.37
C SER A 41 -3.38 -1.92 2.24
N GLY A 42 -2.56 -2.90 1.87
CA GLY A 42 -2.99 -4.27 1.63
C GLY A 42 -2.08 -5.00 0.65
N ARG A 43 -2.34 -6.29 0.50
CA ARG A 43 -1.74 -7.10 -0.55
C ARG A 43 -2.76 -7.30 -1.66
N TYR A 44 -2.33 -7.03 -2.89
CA TYR A 44 -3.19 -7.08 -4.05
C TYR A 44 -2.62 -8.03 -5.08
N VAL A 45 -3.51 -8.81 -5.68
CA VAL A 45 -3.16 -9.81 -6.68
C VAL A 45 -3.89 -9.53 -7.99
N SER A 46 -3.27 -9.94 -9.09
CA SER A 46 -3.90 -10.01 -10.40
C SER A 46 -3.71 -11.42 -10.97
N PRO A 47 -4.77 -12.15 -11.32
CA PRO A 47 -4.66 -13.49 -11.88
C PRO A 47 -4.01 -13.44 -13.26
N VAL A 48 -2.98 -14.27 -13.44
CA VAL A 48 -2.26 -14.42 -14.70
C VAL A 48 -2.09 -15.90 -15.04
N THR A 49 -2.05 -16.19 -16.32
CA THR A 49 -1.74 -17.53 -16.86
C THR A 49 -0.46 -17.43 -17.65
N CYS A 50 0.52 -18.28 -17.34
CA CYS A 50 1.77 -18.35 -18.09
C CYS A 50 1.80 -19.62 -18.95
N LYS A 51 2.23 -19.46 -20.20
CA LYS A 51 2.55 -20.56 -21.11
C LYS A 51 4.00 -20.96 -20.95
N LEU A 52 4.24 -22.25 -20.80
CA LEU A 52 5.56 -22.85 -20.67
C LEU A 52 6.08 -23.32 -22.03
N ALA A 53 7.39 -23.51 -22.14
CA ALA A 53 8.04 -23.95 -23.37
C ALA A 53 7.61 -25.36 -23.85
N ASP A 54 7.13 -26.20 -22.94
CA ASP A 54 6.59 -27.54 -23.23
C ASP A 54 5.11 -27.51 -23.69
N GLY A 55 4.51 -26.32 -23.82
CA GLY A 55 3.10 -26.14 -24.16
C GLY A 55 2.15 -26.19 -22.95
N GLY A 56 2.67 -26.47 -21.76
CA GLY A 56 1.96 -26.43 -20.49
C GLY A 56 1.47 -25.03 -20.13
N GLN A 57 0.54 -24.98 -19.17
CA GLN A 57 0.02 -23.72 -18.64
C GLN A 57 0.01 -23.77 -17.11
N VAL A 58 0.37 -22.66 -16.49
CA VAL A 58 0.29 -22.48 -15.05
C VAL A 58 -0.48 -21.21 -14.73
N GLU A 59 -1.47 -21.31 -13.83
CA GLU A 59 -2.17 -20.16 -13.27
C GLU A 59 -1.47 -19.71 -11.99
N LEU A 60 -1.24 -18.41 -11.86
CA LEU A 60 -0.62 -17.79 -10.69
C LEU A 60 -1.10 -16.33 -10.55
N PHE A 61 -0.42 -15.59 -9.67
CA PHE A 61 -0.74 -14.19 -9.40
C PHE A 61 0.49 -13.32 -9.60
N ASP A 62 0.34 -12.24 -10.38
CA ASP A 62 1.17 -11.06 -10.16
C ASP A 62 0.71 -10.42 -8.83
N SER A 63 1.65 -9.87 -8.06
CA SER A 63 1.32 -9.34 -6.74
C SER A 63 2.09 -8.08 -6.39
N ILE A 64 1.37 -7.17 -5.77
CA ILE A 64 1.92 -5.97 -5.15
C ILE A 64 1.49 -5.90 -3.69
N GLU A 65 2.37 -5.38 -2.85
CA GLU A 65 2.08 -5.08 -1.45
C GLU A 65 2.25 -3.59 -1.19
N LEU A 66 1.20 -2.97 -0.67
CA LEU A 66 1.15 -1.57 -0.28
C LEU A 66 1.15 -1.50 1.25
N LYS A 67 2.20 -0.91 1.84
CA LYS A 67 2.37 -0.79 3.30
C LYS A 67 2.86 0.59 3.69
N SER A 68 2.55 1.01 4.92
CA SER A 68 3.18 2.20 5.50
C SER A 68 4.69 2.02 5.65
N ALA A 69 5.46 3.06 5.31
CA ALA A 69 6.91 3.11 5.44
C ALA A 69 7.35 4.49 5.97
N PRO A 70 7.13 4.77 7.27
CA PRO A 70 7.42 6.09 7.84
C PRO A 70 8.92 6.47 7.80
N GLU A 71 9.80 5.47 7.66
CA GLU A 71 11.26 5.63 7.71
C GLU A 71 11.88 6.20 6.42
N ALA A 72 11.12 6.30 5.32
CA ALA A 72 11.70 6.52 3.99
C ALA A 72 12.11 7.98 3.67
N ALA A 73 11.50 8.99 4.30
CA ALA A 73 11.78 10.42 4.01
C ALA A 73 11.10 11.41 4.98
N GLY A 74 11.12 11.18 6.30
CA GLY A 74 10.69 12.19 7.28
C GLY A 74 9.17 12.50 7.32
N GLY A 75 8.32 11.55 6.91
CA GLY A 75 6.86 11.67 6.97
C GLY A 75 6.13 10.37 6.63
N SER A 76 4.80 10.35 6.78
CA SER A 76 3.96 9.19 6.41
C SER A 76 4.10 8.88 4.92
N SER A 77 4.72 7.74 4.59
CA SER A 77 4.93 7.27 3.21
C SER A 77 4.30 5.90 2.99
N LEU A 78 3.95 5.62 1.73
CA LEU A 78 3.47 4.32 1.27
C LEU A 78 4.58 3.65 0.47
N LYS A 79 4.97 2.45 0.88
CA LYS A 79 5.86 1.56 0.13
C LYS A 79 5.03 0.59 -0.70
N ALA A 80 5.21 0.65 -2.02
CA ALA A 80 4.68 -0.33 -2.96
C ALA A 80 5.78 -1.32 -3.35
N THR A 81 5.62 -2.59 -3.02
CA THR A 81 6.58 -3.66 -3.36
C THR A 81 5.98 -4.56 -4.43
N PHE A 82 6.69 -4.71 -5.54
CA PHE A 82 6.34 -5.61 -6.65
C PHE A 82 7.18 -6.87 -6.54
N TYR A 83 6.55 -8.03 -6.38
CA TYR A 83 7.25 -9.31 -6.22
C TYR A 83 7.58 -9.98 -7.55
N GLY A 84 6.90 -9.59 -8.62
CA GLY A 84 7.04 -10.15 -9.95
C GLY A 84 6.45 -11.55 -10.08
N ILE A 85 6.61 -12.10 -11.29
CA ILE A 85 6.16 -13.44 -11.67
C ILE A 85 7.37 -14.37 -11.65
N GLN A 86 7.33 -15.40 -10.81
CA GLN A 86 8.37 -16.42 -10.69
C GLN A 86 7.89 -17.72 -11.30
N VAL A 87 8.18 -17.93 -12.59
CA VAL A 87 7.90 -19.17 -13.30
C VAL A 87 9.08 -19.50 -14.20
N GLU A 88 9.70 -20.64 -13.93
CA GLU A 88 10.79 -21.16 -14.77
C GLU A 88 10.24 -21.67 -16.11
N GLY A 89 10.97 -21.43 -17.21
CA GLY A 89 10.56 -21.89 -18.54
C GLY A 89 9.31 -21.22 -19.12
N ALA A 90 8.81 -20.14 -18.50
CA ALA A 90 7.68 -19.38 -19.02
C ALA A 90 8.07 -18.60 -20.28
N GLN A 91 7.37 -18.89 -21.38
CA GLN A 91 7.50 -18.17 -22.65
C GLN A 91 6.74 -16.85 -22.65
N TYR A 92 5.55 -16.80 -22.05
CA TYR A 92 4.84 -15.54 -21.84
C TYR A 92 3.75 -15.73 -20.81
N CYS A 93 3.34 -14.63 -20.20
CA CYS A 93 2.19 -14.58 -19.30
C CYS A 93 1.13 -13.65 -19.86
N TYR A 94 -0.14 -13.96 -19.61
CA TYR A 94 -1.27 -13.16 -20.02
C TYR A 94 -2.32 -13.13 -18.92
N SER A 95 -3.24 -12.17 -18.99
CA SER A 95 -4.41 -12.09 -18.13
C SER A 95 -5.68 -11.99 -18.98
N GLY A 96 -6.85 -11.87 -18.34
CA GLY A 96 -8.10 -11.65 -19.05
C GLY A 96 -8.16 -10.34 -19.86
N ILE A 97 -7.19 -9.45 -19.68
CA ILE A 97 -7.15 -8.09 -20.23
C ILE A 97 -5.81 -7.75 -20.91
N GLU A 98 -4.69 -8.25 -20.39
CA GLU A 98 -3.36 -8.01 -20.94
C GLU A 98 -2.87 -9.24 -21.70
N ARG A 99 -2.56 -9.09 -22.98
CA ARG A 99 -2.05 -10.18 -23.83
C ARG A 99 -0.63 -10.63 -23.45
N ARG A 100 0.18 -9.70 -22.94
CA ARG A 100 1.53 -9.94 -22.45
C ARG A 100 1.72 -9.18 -21.15
N VAL A 101 1.71 -9.91 -20.04
CA VAL A 101 1.99 -9.38 -18.72
C VAL A 101 3.51 -9.49 -18.50
N PRO A 102 4.24 -8.37 -18.35
CA PRO A 102 5.65 -8.40 -18.05
C PRO A 102 5.91 -8.75 -16.58
N ASP A 103 7.10 -9.27 -16.28
CA ASP A 103 7.59 -9.46 -14.92
C ASP A 103 8.06 -8.11 -14.37
N ARG A 104 7.38 -7.60 -13.33
CA ARG A 104 7.69 -6.31 -12.71
C ARG A 104 8.20 -6.54 -11.29
N ARG A 105 9.41 -6.06 -10.98
CA ARG A 105 10.04 -6.23 -9.66
C ARG A 105 10.65 -4.94 -9.17
N GLY A 106 10.43 -4.62 -7.92
CA GLY A 106 11.04 -3.44 -7.33
C GLY A 106 10.20 -2.84 -6.22
N VAL A 107 10.59 -1.65 -5.81
CA VAL A 107 10.00 -0.93 -4.70
C VAL A 107 9.83 0.52 -5.10
N LEU A 108 8.64 1.06 -4.84
CA LEU A 108 8.32 2.47 -4.94
C LEU A 108 7.99 3.03 -3.56
N HIS A 109 8.41 4.26 -3.31
CA HIS A 109 8.03 5.05 -2.15
C HIS A 109 7.20 6.24 -2.61
N LEU A 110 6.01 6.35 -2.02
CA LEU A 110 4.92 7.20 -2.48
C LEU A 110 4.43 8.06 -1.30
N HIS A 111 3.95 9.27 -1.57
CA HIS A 111 3.29 10.12 -0.58
C HIS A 111 1.93 10.60 -1.08
N PHE A 112 0.95 10.59 -0.19
CA PHE A 112 -0.29 11.30 -0.41
C PHE A 112 -0.06 12.78 -0.10
N ARG A 113 -0.43 13.69 -1.01
CA ARG A 113 -0.29 15.13 -0.79
C ARG A 113 -1.63 15.71 -0.40
N THR A 114 -1.81 15.99 0.89
CA THR A 114 -2.95 16.79 1.36
C THR A 114 -2.66 18.28 1.14
N ARG A 115 -3.70 19.08 0.85
CA ARG A 115 -3.54 20.53 0.88
C ARG A 115 -3.33 20.89 2.35
N ASN A 116 -2.18 21.51 2.67
CA ASN A 116 -1.60 21.77 4.01
C ASN A 116 -2.48 22.56 5.01
N ARG A 117 -3.71 22.13 5.26
CA ARG A 117 -4.58 22.65 6.31
C ARG A 117 -5.02 21.52 7.24
N PRO A 118 -4.45 21.43 8.45
CA PRO A 118 -4.66 20.29 9.35
C PRO A 118 -6.10 20.14 9.84
N ASP A 119 -6.91 21.20 9.74
CA ASP A 119 -8.35 21.23 10.02
C ASP A 119 -9.22 20.64 8.89
N TYR A 120 -8.72 20.62 7.65
CA TYR A 120 -9.47 20.14 6.48
C TYR A 120 -8.98 18.80 5.92
N GLY A 121 -7.82 18.31 6.33
CA GLY A 121 -7.21 17.11 5.74
C GLY A 121 -8.18 15.92 5.63
N VAL A 122 -8.88 15.56 6.71
CA VAL A 122 -9.79 14.40 6.71
C VAL A 122 -11.01 14.63 5.81
N ALA A 123 -11.55 15.85 5.80
CA ALA A 123 -12.67 16.22 4.93
C ALA A 123 -12.24 16.22 3.45
N ASP A 124 -11.04 16.69 3.16
CA ASP A 124 -10.42 16.67 1.83
C ASP A 124 -10.22 15.25 1.34
N PHE A 125 -9.64 14.38 2.16
CA PHE A 125 -9.49 12.96 1.84
C PHE A 125 -10.84 12.33 1.51
N ARG A 126 -11.86 12.51 2.37
CA ARG A 126 -13.22 11.98 2.12
C ARG A 126 -13.81 12.51 0.82
N ARG A 127 -13.58 13.78 0.49
CA ARG A 127 -14.02 14.39 -0.76
C ARG A 127 -13.29 13.80 -1.97
N MET A 128 -11.98 13.56 -1.88
CA MET A 128 -11.21 12.96 -2.97
C MET A 128 -11.61 11.50 -3.21
N VAL A 129 -11.84 10.71 -2.15
CA VAL A 129 -12.42 9.36 -2.26
C VAL A 129 -13.77 9.40 -2.95
N LYS A 130 -14.65 10.35 -2.58
CA LYS A 130 -15.95 10.53 -3.25
C LYS A 130 -15.84 10.99 -4.70
N ALA A 131 -14.80 11.75 -5.05
CA ALA A 131 -14.53 12.17 -6.42
C ALA A 131 -14.04 11.02 -7.30
N GLY A 132 -13.59 9.91 -6.70
CA GLY A 132 -13.33 8.65 -7.38
C GLY A 132 -11.85 8.33 -7.67
N SER A 133 -10.94 9.26 -7.39
CA SER A 133 -9.51 9.09 -7.67
C SER A 133 -8.61 9.66 -6.56
N LEU A 134 -7.59 8.91 -6.16
CA LEU A 134 -6.55 9.34 -5.23
C LEU A 134 -5.19 9.32 -5.93
N THR A 135 -4.40 10.38 -5.79
CA THR A 135 -3.05 10.46 -6.36
C THR A 135 -1.99 10.42 -5.26
N TYR A 136 -1.02 9.53 -5.43
CA TYR A 136 0.16 9.38 -4.58
C TYR A 136 1.40 9.69 -5.42
N HIS A 137 2.17 10.70 -5.03
CA HIS A 137 3.37 11.08 -5.76
C HIS A 137 4.54 10.17 -5.38
N ALA A 138 5.25 9.65 -6.36
CA ALA A 138 6.49 8.94 -6.13
C ALA A 138 7.60 9.96 -5.87
N HIS A 139 8.42 9.66 -4.87
CA HIS A 139 9.62 10.44 -4.58
C HIS A 139 10.89 9.60 -4.70
N ARG A 140 10.75 8.28 -4.57
CA ARG A 140 11.85 7.34 -4.75
C ARG A 140 11.36 5.98 -5.25
N GLY A 141 12.19 5.27 -6.00
CA GLY A 141 12.03 3.87 -6.34
C GLY A 141 12.23 3.59 -7.83
N SER A 142 12.38 2.32 -8.13
CA SER A 142 12.53 1.85 -9.51
C SER A 142 11.88 0.49 -9.66
N LEU A 143 11.28 0.23 -10.82
CA LEU A 143 10.81 -1.10 -11.21
C LEU A 143 11.69 -1.64 -12.33
N ARG A 144 12.19 -2.84 -12.14
CA ARG A 144 12.74 -3.65 -13.21
C ARG A 144 11.58 -4.34 -13.90
N VAL A 145 11.48 -4.14 -15.21
CA VAL A 145 10.42 -4.65 -16.06
C VAL A 145 11.05 -5.51 -17.12
N ARG A 146 10.69 -6.78 -17.14
CA ARG A 146 11.22 -7.77 -18.08
C ARG A 146 10.09 -8.40 -18.87
N GLU A 147 10.21 -8.42 -20.18
CA GLU A 147 9.33 -9.23 -21.01
C GLU A 147 9.65 -10.72 -20.81
N MET A 148 8.61 -11.54 -20.68
CA MET A 148 8.75 -12.98 -20.50
C MET A 148 9.04 -13.65 -21.86
N GLY A 149 9.93 -14.65 -21.86
CA GLY A 149 10.28 -15.50 -23.01
C GLY A 149 11.12 -14.88 -24.12
N GLY A 150 11.93 -13.85 -23.81
CA GLY A 150 13.02 -13.44 -24.70
C GLY A 150 14.21 -14.41 -24.62
N ASP A 151 14.93 -14.57 -25.73
CA ASP A 151 16.12 -15.45 -25.84
C ASP A 151 17.30 -14.97 -24.99
N ASP A 152 17.34 -13.68 -24.64
CA ASP A 152 18.31 -13.09 -23.73
C ASP A 152 17.61 -12.55 -22.47
N PRO A 153 17.81 -13.18 -21.30
CA PRO A 153 17.26 -12.75 -20.02
C PRO A 153 17.67 -11.33 -19.61
N ALA A 154 18.81 -10.83 -20.10
CA ALA A 154 19.39 -9.53 -19.76
C ALA A 154 19.06 -8.43 -20.78
N ALA A 155 18.88 -8.75 -22.07
CA ALA A 155 18.57 -7.75 -23.10
C ALA A 155 17.11 -7.27 -23.11
N ALA A 156 16.21 -7.92 -22.36
CA ALA A 156 14.78 -7.57 -22.27
C ALA A 156 14.38 -6.87 -20.97
N GLU A 157 15.33 -6.60 -20.06
CA GLU A 157 15.06 -5.94 -18.78
C GLU A 157 15.28 -4.42 -18.90
N ARG A 158 14.19 -3.65 -18.73
CA ARG A 158 14.25 -2.18 -18.63
C ARG A 158 13.96 -1.72 -17.21
N ALA A 159 14.60 -0.64 -16.79
CA ALA A 159 14.26 0.03 -15.54
C ALA A 159 13.25 1.16 -15.79
N LEU A 160 12.15 1.16 -15.05
CA LEU A 160 11.26 2.31 -14.90
C LEU A 160 11.66 3.07 -13.64
N ASP A 161 12.14 4.31 -13.84
CA ASP A 161 12.54 5.21 -12.76
C ASP A 161 11.36 6.04 -12.26
N PHE A 162 11.23 6.16 -10.95
CA PHE A 162 10.22 6.98 -10.26
C PHE A 162 10.87 8.05 -9.34
N ASP A 163 12.19 8.23 -9.41
CA ASP A 163 12.92 9.25 -8.67
C ASP A 163 12.71 10.65 -9.30
N GLY A 164 11.86 11.44 -8.65
CA GLY A 164 11.56 12.83 -9.02
C GLY A 164 10.55 12.97 -10.17
N GLY A 165 10.38 14.21 -10.66
CA GLY A 165 9.43 14.55 -11.72
C GLY A 165 7.95 14.45 -11.31
N ASP A 166 7.09 14.18 -12.30
CA ASP A 166 5.63 13.99 -12.12
C ASP A 166 5.25 12.50 -11.89
N SER A 167 6.22 11.69 -11.48
CA SER A 167 6.03 10.27 -11.18
C SER A 167 4.96 10.07 -10.10
N ARG A 168 3.99 9.18 -10.35
CA ARG A 168 2.83 9.02 -9.47
C ARG A 168 2.12 7.67 -9.64
N LEU A 169 1.44 7.28 -8.57
CA LEU A 169 0.40 6.26 -8.55
C LEU A 169 -0.96 6.98 -8.50
N VAL A 170 -1.84 6.66 -9.44
CA VAL A 170 -3.26 7.03 -9.40
C VAL A 170 -4.06 5.79 -9.01
N VAL A 171 -4.90 5.95 -7.99
CA VAL A 171 -5.76 4.88 -7.45
C VAL A 171 -7.20 5.24 -7.72
N ASP A 172 -7.84 4.41 -8.53
CA ASP A 172 -9.26 4.54 -8.86
C ASP A 172 -10.03 3.30 -8.38
N GLY A 173 -11.30 3.48 -8.05
CA GLY A 173 -12.22 2.35 -7.92
C GLY A 173 -12.40 1.65 -9.27
N VAL A 174 -12.57 0.33 -9.28
CA VAL A 174 -12.90 -0.38 -10.52
C VAL A 174 -14.36 -0.14 -10.87
N GLY A 175 -14.60 0.63 -11.93
CA GLY A 175 -15.95 0.92 -12.42
C GLY A 175 -16.62 -0.29 -13.05
N GLU A 176 -17.94 -0.37 -12.93
CA GLU A 176 -18.76 -1.39 -13.59
C GLU A 176 -18.56 -1.37 -15.12
N GLY A 177 -18.56 -2.56 -15.75
CA GLY A 177 -18.36 -2.71 -17.19
C GLY A 177 -16.94 -2.49 -17.70
N SER A 178 -16.01 -2.00 -16.86
CA SER A 178 -14.60 -1.86 -17.22
C SER A 178 -13.91 -3.21 -17.46
N ASP A 179 -12.78 -3.21 -18.16
CA ASP A 179 -11.98 -4.42 -18.35
C ASP A 179 -11.46 -4.98 -17.01
N GLY A 180 -11.14 -4.10 -16.06
CA GLY A 180 -10.87 -4.48 -14.68
C GLY A 180 -12.02 -5.25 -14.04
N ALA A 181 -13.26 -4.78 -14.22
CA ALA A 181 -14.44 -5.47 -13.67
C ALA A 181 -14.62 -6.87 -14.26
N LYS A 182 -14.34 -7.06 -15.56
CA LYS A 182 -14.39 -8.39 -16.21
C LYS A 182 -13.32 -9.35 -15.67
N LEU A 183 -12.10 -8.85 -15.45
CA LEU A 183 -11.03 -9.64 -14.86
C LEU A 183 -11.38 -10.05 -13.43
N ILE A 184 -11.92 -9.11 -12.65
CA ILE A 184 -12.33 -9.34 -11.26
C ILE A 184 -13.49 -10.32 -11.18
N SER A 185 -14.54 -10.18 -12.00
CA SER A 185 -15.71 -11.06 -11.96
C SER A 185 -15.33 -12.52 -12.19
N ARG A 186 -14.51 -12.80 -13.21
CA ARG A 186 -14.00 -14.16 -13.50
C ARG A 186 -13.16 -14.75 -12.36
N TYR A 187 -12.44 -13.90 -11.63
CA TYR A 187 -11.70 -14.34 -10.45
C TYR A 187 -12.65 -14.69 -9.31
N LEU A 188 -13.64 -13.85 -9.04
CA LEU A 188 -14.60 -14.02 -7.94
C LEU A 188 -15.55 -15.20 -8.17
N GLU A 189 -15.90 -15.53 -9.41
CA GLU A 189 -16.66 -16.75 -9.75
C GLU A 189 -15.95 -18.01 -9.24
N ARG A 190 -14.61 -18.05 -9.37
CA ARG A 190 -13.78 -19.17 -8.92
C ARG A 190 -13.35 -19.06 -7.46
N ASN A 191 -13.30 -17.84 -6.92
CA ASN A 191 -12.76 -17.55 -5.59
C ASN A 191 -13.65 -16.53 -4.86
N PRO A 192 -14.91 -16.87 -4.53
CA PRO A 192 -15.84 -15.93 -3.92
C PRO A 192 -15.29 -15.38 -2.59
N PRO A 193 -15.53 -14.10 -2.26
CA PRO A 193 -15.11 -13.54 -0.99
C PRO A 193 -15.80 -14.26 0.17
N LYS A 194 -15.22 -14.18 1.37
CA LYS A 194 -15.90 -14.68 2.57
C LYS A 194 -17.18 -13.89 2.79
N GLU A 195 -18.23 -14.59 3.21
CA GLU A 195 -19.51 -13.96 3.52
C GLU A 195 -19.32 -12.84 4.56
N GLY A 196 -19.93 -11.68 4.30
CA GLY A 196 -19.80 -10.50 5.17
C GLY A 196 -18.49 -9.70 5.03
N THR A 197 -17.52 -10.14 4.21
CA THR A 197 -16.31 -9.35 3.93
C THR A 197 -16.43 -8.68 2.55
N PRO A 198 -16.67 -7.35 2.47
CA PRO A 198 -16.69 -6.67 1.18
C PRO A 198 -15.29 -6.72 0.55
N GLY A 199 -15.22 -7.23 -0.68
CA GLY A 199 -13.98 -7.22 -1.45
C GLY A 199 -13.60 -5.79 -1.84
N ARG A 200 -12.30 -5.51 -1.83
CA ARG A 200 -11.75 -4.20 -2.23
C ARG A 200 -11.00 -4.37 -3.54
N TYR A 201 -11.36 -3.55 -4.52
CA TYR A 201 -10.86 -3.65 -5.88
C TYR A 201 -10.44 -2.27 -6.36
N PHE A 202 -9.21 -2.18 -6.85
CA PHE A 202 -8.65 -0.91 -7.32
C PHE A 202 -8.04 -1.07 -8.71
N SER A 203 -8.03 0.03 -9.44
CA SER A 203 -7.12 0.24 -10.57
C SER A 203 -5.95 1.08 -10.07
N PHE A 204 -4.74 0.51 -10.14
CA PHE A 204 -3.51 1.20 -9.79
C PHE A 204 -2.76 1.57 -11.06
N ARG A 205 -2.83 2.83 -11.45
CA ARG A 205 -2.10 3.34 -12.62
C ARG A 205 -0.80 4.01 -12.18
N PHE A 206 0.31 3.42 -12.59
CA PHE A 206 1.65 3.92 -12.30
C PHE A 206 2.17 4.69 -13.50
N ILE A 207 2.66 5.89 -13.26
CA ILE A 207 3.25 6.78 -14.27
C ILE A 207 4.69 7.04 -13.84
N ALA A 208 5.64 6.58 -14.64
CA ALA A 208 7.07 6.73 -14.42
C ALA A 208 7.56 8.10 -14.93
N LYS A 209 8.80 8.44 -14.58
CA LYS A 209 9.43 9.72 -14.89
C LYS A 209 9.59 9.99 -16.39
N ASP A 210 9.80 8.95 -17.18
CA ASP A 210 9.92 9.00 -18.64
C ASP A 210 8.56 9.11 -19.35
N GLY A 211 7.45 9.16 -18.59
CA GLY A 211 6.09 9.15 -19.11
C GLY A 211 5.54 7.76 -19.42
N SER A 212 6.34 6.69 -19.27
CA SER A 212 5.84 5.32 -19.36
C SER A 212 4.76 5.11 -18.31
N GLU A 213 3.62 4.54 -18.70
CA GLU A 213 2.56 4.18 -17.76
C GLU A 213 2.12 2.72 -17.90
N PHE A 214 1.62 2.16 -16.80
CA PHE A 214 0.93 0.88 -16.80
C PHE A 214 -0.17 0.86 -15.73
N THR A 215 -1.21 0.07 -15.96
CA THR A 215 -2.33 -0.09 -15.04
C THR A 215 -2.32 -1.50 -14.48
N TYR A 216 -2.41 -1.62 -13.16
CA TYR A 216 -2.51 -2.87 -12.45
C TYR A 216 -3.90 -2.97 -11.80
N TYR A 217 -4.69 -3.94 -12.24
CA TYR A 217 -6.00 -4.21 -11.66
C TYR A 217 -5.86 -5.13 -10.46
N ALA A 218 -6.14 -4.57 -9.30
CA ALA A 218 -5.80 -5.08 -8.00
C ALA A 218 -7.01 -5.68 -7.29
N ILE A 219 -6.92 -6.97 -6.99
CA ILE A 219 -7.86 -7.67 -6.11
C ILE A 219 -7.21 -7.79 -4.75
N GLN A 220 -7.82 -7.22 -3.71
CA GLN A 220 -7.30 -7.41 -2.36
C GLN A 220 -7.42 -8.88 -1.95
N ASP A 221 -6.30 -9.51 -1.60
CA ASP A 221 -6.26 -10.90 -1.13
C ASP A 221 -5.98 -10.97 0.37
N ASP A 222 -7.07 -10.94 1.14
CA ASP A 222 -7.03 -11.08 2.61
C ASP A 222 -6.94 -12.54 3.08
N ARG A 223 -6.95 -13.53 2.16
CA ARG A 223 -7.17 -14.94 2.49
C ARG A 223 -5.91 -15.76 2.67
N ARG A 224 -4.81 -15.39 2.01
CA ARG A 224 -3.63 -16.27 1.87
C ARG A 224 -2.53 -16.12 2.92
N TRP A 225 -2.65 -15.20 3.88
CA TRP A 225 -1.53 -14.83 4.76
C TRP A 225 -1.90 -14.69 6.24
N ARG A 226 -2.91 -15.45 6.70
CA ARG A 226 -3.11 -15.73 8.14
C ARG A 226 -2.49 -17.07 8.50
#